data_AF-A0A9E3GJP6-F1
#
_entry.id   AF-A0A9E3GJP6-F1
#
_cell.length_a   1.000
_cell.length_b   1.000
_cell.length_c   1.000
_cell.angle_alpha   90.00
_cell.angle_beta   90.00
_cell.angle_gamma   90.00
#
_symmetry.space_group_name_H-M   'P 1'
#
loop_
_entity.id
_entity.type
_entity.pdbx_description
1 polymer ?
#
loop_
_entity_poly.entity_id
_entity_poly.type
_entity_poly.pdbx_seq_one_letter_code
_entity_poly.pdbx_strand_id
1 'polypeptide(L)' 'MTNKAFFKQIGGKHYKVMKIQPSVFINENGLPFAEGNAIKYICRHRLKGKKEDILKAIHYLEM' A
#
# COMPACT_ATOMS: atom_id res chain seq x y z
N MET A 1 -7.77 -13.80 15.11
CA MET A 1 -7.97 -14.44 13.78
C MET A 1 -7.29 -13.59 12.73
N THR A 2 -6.17 -14.03 12.18
CA THR A 2 -5.48 -13.32 11.09
C THR A 2 -6.40 -13.32 9.88
N ASN A 3 -6.97 -12.17 9.52
CA ASN A 3 -7.84 -12.05 8.36
C ASN A 3 -7.02 -12.38 7.10
N LYS A 4 -7.20 -13.61 6.59
CA LYS A 4 -6.45 -14.20 5.48
C LYS A 4 -6.51 -13.33 4.21
N ALA A 5 -7.55 -12.50 4.07
CA ALA A 5 -7.72 -11.63 2.93
C ALA A 5 -6.57 -10.62 2.79
N PHE A 6 -6.08 -10.05 3.90
CA PHE A 6 -5.02 -9.03 3.85
C PHE A 6 -3.70 -9.57 3.31
N PHE A 7 -3.41 -10.86 3.53
CA PHE A 7 -2.17 -11.50 3.07
C PHE A 7 -2.30 -12.16 1.68
N LYS A 8 -3.52 -12.21 1.13
CA LYS A 8 -3.78 -12.71 -0.22
C LYS A 8 -3.45 -11.63 -1.25
N GLN A 9 -2.22 -11.63 -1.75
CA GLN A 9 -1.85 -10.84 -2.92
C GLN A 9 -1.99 -11.64 -4.22
N ILE A 10 -2.69 -11.08 -5.21
CA ILE A 10 -2.76 -11.59 -6.58
C ILE A 10 -1.72 -10.86 -7.45
N GLY A 11 -0.80 -11.63 -8.06
CA GLY A 11 0.27 -11.10 -8.91
C GLY A 11 1.42 -10.43 -8.15
N GLY A 12 2.64 -10.92 -8.38
CA GLY A 12 3.85 -10.43 -7.70
C GLY A 12 3.92 -10.81 -6.20
N LYS A 13 4.88 -10.22 -5.47
CA LYS A 13 5.12 -10.48 -4.03
C LYS A 13 5.41 -9.22 -3.19
N HIS A 14 5.11 -8.03 -3.71
CA HIS A 14 5.53 -6.75 -3.14
C HIS A 14 4.89 -6.37 -1.79
N TYR A 15 3.74 -6.94 -1.41
CA TYR A 15 3.18 -6.75 -0.06
C TYR A 15 3.41 -7.95 0.85
N LYS A 16 3.56 -9.16 0.28
CA LYS A 16 3.78 -10.41 1.06
C LYS A 16 5.03 -10.39 1.94
N VAL A 17 6.02 -9.56 1.61
CA VAL A 17 7.26 -9.44 2.39
C VAL A 17 7.15 -8.47 3.57
N MET A 18 6.03 -7.76 3.70
CA MET A 18 5.83 -6.76 4.76
C MET A 18 5.27 -7.41 6.02
N LYS A 19 5.83 -7.04 7.17
CA LYS A 19 5.35 -7.47 8.50
C LYS A 19 3.91 -7.02 8.76
N ILE A 20 3.58 -5.79 8.34
CA ILE A 20 2.24 -5.20 8.40
C ILE A 20 1.81 -4.90 6.96
N GLN A 21 0.62 -5.36 6.58
CA GLN A 21 0.07 -5.06 5.26
C GLN A 21 -0.37 -3.58 5.22
N PRO A 22 -0.06 -2.82 4.15
CA PRO A 22 -0.47 -1.42 4.06
C PRO A 22 -1.98 -1.23 4.24
N SER A 23 -2.79 -2.14 3.68
CA SER A 23 -4.25 -2.12 3.84
C SER A 23 -4.71 -2.30 5.29
N VAL A 24 -3.98 -3.06 6.12
CA VAL A 24 -4.29 -3.17 7.55
C VAL A 24 -4.00 -1.84 8.22
N PHE A 25 -2.82 -1.25 8.02
CA PHE A 25 -2.46 0.05 8.60
C PHE A 25 -3.48 1.14 8.23
N ILE A 26 -3.86 1.22 6.95
CA ILE A 26 -4.81 2.21 6.44
C ILE A 26 -6.19 2.05 7.08
N ASN A 27 -6.71 0.81 7.11
CA ASN A 27 -8.06 0.54 7.62
C ASN A 27 -8.15 0.75 9.14
N GLU A 28 -7.17 0.25 9.90
CA GLU A 28 -7.17 0.36 11.37
C GLU A 28 -7.03 1.81 11.85
N ASN A 29 -6.40 2.69 11.05
CA ASN A 29 -6.28 4.12 11.34
C ASN A 29 -7.38 4.97 10.69
N GLY A 30 -8.34 4.36 9.97
CA GLY A 30 -9.43 5.10 9.33
C GLY A 30 -8.97 6.14 8.30
N LEU A 31 -7.86 5.88 7.60
CA LEU A 31 -7.31 6.86 6.66
C LEU A 31 -8.19 7.00 5.41
N PRO A 32 -8.43 8.23 4.93
CA PRO A 32 -9.20 8.45 3.72
C PRO A 32 -8.49 7.92 2.47
N PHE A 33 -9.23 7.91 1.36
CA PHE A 33 -8.80 7.23 0.14
C PHE A 33 -7.48 7.77 -0.42
N ALA A 34 -7.25 9.09 -0.37
CA ALA A 34 -6.07 9.71 -0.95
C ALA A 34 -4.80 9.31 -0.17
N GLU A 35 -4.82 9.48 1.15
CA GLU A 35 -3.74 9.14 2.08
C GLU A 35 -3.47 7.63 2.07
N GLY A 36 -4.52 6.80 2.02
CA GLY A 36 -4.40 5.36 1.89
C GLY A 36 -3.69 4.95 0.60
N ASN A 37 -4.00 5.59 -0.53
CA ASN A 37 -3.30 5.33 -1.77
C ASN A 37 -1.84 5.80 -1.72
N ALA A 38 -1.57 6.98 -1.15
CA ALA A 38 -0.20 7.46 -0.99
C ALA A 38 0.65 6.45 -0.21
N ILE A 39 0.18 5.98 0.96
CA ILE A 39 0.86 4.96 1.77
C ILE A 39 1.09 3.67 0.98
N LYS A 40 0.05 3.18 0.29
CA LYS A 40 0.13 1.98 -0.54
C LYS A 40 1.28 2.08 -1.56
N TYR A 41 1.43 3.19 -2.26
CA TYR A 41 2.50 3.39 -3.24
C TYR A 41 3.87 3.58 -2.58
N ILE A 42 3.95 4.29 -1.46
CA ILE A 42 5.17 4.43 -0.65
C ILE A 42 5.67 3.06 -0.20
N CYS A 43 4.80 2.17 0.26
CA CYS A 43 5.23 0.82 0.65
C CYS A 43 5.67 -0.01 -0.56
N ARG A 44 5.02 0.17 -1.72
CA ARG A 44 5.22 -0.68 -2.90
C ARG A 44 6.46 -0.35 -3.74
N HIS A 45 6.86 0.92 -3.82
CA HIS A 45 7.78 1.43 -4.86
C HIS A 45 9.13 0.67 -4.96
N ARG A 46 9.68 0.21 -3.82
CA ARG A 46 10.96 -0.52 -3.77
C ARG A 46 10.90 -1.88 -4.46
N LEU A 47 9.71 -2.48 -4.53
CA LEU A 47 9.51 -3.85 -5.00
C LEU A 47 8.71 -3.93 -6.31
N LYS A 48 7.96 -2.87 -6.65
CA LYS A 48 7.22 -2.74 -7.90
C LYS A 48 7.06 -1.26 -8.23
N GLY A 49 6.99 -0.92 -9.52
CA GLY A 49 6.57 0.41 -9.97
C GLY A 49 7.56 1.55 -9.72
N LYS A 50 8.62 1.38 -8.93
CA LYS A 50 9.79 2.28 -8.85
C LYS A 50 9.39 3.78 -8.89
N LYS A 51 9.84 4.53 -9.90
CA LYS A 51 9.60 5.96 -10.06
C LYS A 51 8.11 6.27 -10.23
N GLU A 52 7.39 5.46 -11.00
CA GLU A 52 5.97 5.66 -11.26
C GLU A 52 5.12 5.56 -9.98
N ASP A 53 5.51 4.73 -9.02
CA ASP A 53 4.82 4.63 -7.74
C ASP A 53 5.12 5.84 -6.84
N ILE A 54 6.33 6.38 -6.87
CA ILE A 54 6.66 7.64 -6.17
C ILE A 54 5.80 8.78 -6.72
N LEU A 55 5.71 8.91 -8.04
CA LEU A 55 4.89 9.94 -8.68
C LEU A 55 3.40 9.79 -8.34
N LYS A 56 2.88 8.56 -8.28
CA LYS A 56 1.50 8.32 -7.83
C LYS A 56 1.31 8.69 -6.37
N ALA A 57 2.27 8.37 -5.50
CA ALA A 57 2.19 8.75 -4.10
C ALA A 57 2.11 10.27 -3.94
N ILE A 58 2.95 11.02 -4.66
CA ILE A 58 2.93 12.49 -4.67
C ILE A 58 1.57 12.99 -5.17
N HIS A 59 1.08 12.49 -6.30
CA HIS A 59 -0.22 12.89 -6.83
C HIS A 59 -1.36 12.72 -5.83
N TYR A 60 -1.40 11.60 -5.10
CA TYR A 60 -2.42 11.37 -4.07
C TYR A 60 -2.27 12.28 -2.84
N LEU A 61 -1.09 12.84 -2.59
CA LEU A 61 -0.87 13.84 -1.54
C LEU A 61 -1.20 15.26 -2.00
N GLU A 62 -1.33 15.50 -3.31
CA GLU A 62 -1.72 16.78 -3.91
C GLU A 62 -3.23 16.90 -4.15
N MET A 63 -3.97 15.80 -4.07
CA MET A 63 -5.44 15.74 -4.18
C MET A 63 -6.13 16.17 -2.88
#